data_AF-A0A5C4MDX3-F1
#
_entry.id   AF-A0A5C4MDX3-F1
#
_cell.length_a   1.000
_cell.length_b   1.000
_cell.length_c   1.000
_cell.angle_alpha   90.00
_cell.angle_beta   90.00
_cell.angle_gamma   90.00
#
_symmetry.space_group_name_H-M   'P 1'
#
loop_
_entity.id
_entity.type
_entity.pdbx_description
1 polymer ?
#
loop_
_entity_poly.entity_id
_entity_poly.type
_entity_poly.pdbx_seq_one_letter_code
_entity_poly.pdbx_strand_id
1 'polypeptide(L)' 'MTEQLAMTEVRSAPGGRVLSRIKMGDPRWDAKDGWVKMQQIVEGVNVHYARNTATGAVDDFTFVTRR' A
#
# COMPACT_ATOMS: atom_id res chain seq x y z
N MET A 1 16.55 -1.56 -10.96
CA MET A 1 15.14 -1.76 -10.58
C MET A 1 14.33 -0.57 -11.10
N THR A 2 13.15 -0.80 -11.68
CA THR A 2 12.21 0.29 -12.00
C THR A 2 11.05 0.28 -11.01
N GLU A 3 10.46 1.45 -10.76
CA GLU A 3 9.23 1.58 -9.95
C GLU A 3 8.09 0.69 -10.50
N GLN A 4 8.08 0.46 -11.80
CA GLN A 4 7.09 -0.37 -12.48
C GLN A 4 7.21 -1.86 -12.10
N LEU A 5 8.43 -2.39 -11.94
CA LEU A 5 8.65 -3.74 -11.43
C LEU A 5 8.20 -3.85 -9.97
N ALA A 6 8.56 -2.88 -9.14
CA ALA A 6 8.13 -2.85 -7.74
C ALA A 6 6.59 -2.82 -7.61
N MET A 7 5.89 -2.08 -8.48
CA MET A 7 4.43 -2.07 -8.50
C MET A 7 3.82 -3.41 -8.88
N THR A 8 4.38 -4.09 -9.89
CA THR A 8 3.92 -5.42 -10.33
C THR A 8 4.08 -6.44 -9.21
N GLU A 9 5.21 -6.42 -8.50
CA GLU A 9 5.44 -7.28 -7.33
C GLU A 9 4.42 -7.02 -6.22
N VAL A 10 4.20 -5.75 -5.85
CA VAL A 10 3.23 -5.40 -4.80
C VAL A 10 1.80 -5.77 -5.20
N ARG A 11 1.43 -5.62 -6.48
CA ARG A 11 0.11 -6.06 -6.97
C ARG A 11 -0.06 -7.57 -6.95
N SER A 12 0.99 -8.32 -7.27
CA SER A 12 0.96 -9.78 -7.33
C SER A 12 1.01 -10.42 -5.94
N ALA A 13 1.77 -9.82 -5.02
CA ALA A 13 1.99 -10.30 -3.66
C ALA A 13 1.97 -9.14 -2.64
N PRO A 14 0.78 -8.58 -2.34
CA PRO A 14 0.63 -7.52 -1.34
C PRO A 14 0.81 -8.09 0.07
N GLY A 15 2.05 -8.01 0.57
CA GLY A 15 2.48 -8.61 1.85
C GLY A 15 3.21 -7.64 2.77
N GLY A 16 3.06 -6.34 2.51
CA GLY A 16 3.72 -5.28 3.28
C GLY A 16 3.26 -5.19 4.75
N ARG A 17 3.79 -4.20 5.46
CA ARG A 17 3.37 -3.87 6.82
C ARG A 17 2.31 -2.77 6.84
N VAL A 18 1.40 -2.84 7.81
CA VAL A 18 0.43 -1.76 8.07
C VAL A 18 1.16 -0.54 8.67
N LEU A 19 0.84 0.65 8.16
CA LEU A 19 1.29 1.92 8.74
C LEU A 19 0.26 2.40 9.78
N SER A 20 0.32 1.84 10.99
CA SER A 20 -0.66 2.11 12.07
C SER A 20 -0.77 3.57 12.52
N ARG A 21 0.23 4.40 12.20
CA ARG A 21 0.20 5.85 12.48
C ARG A 21 -0.59 6.66 11.45
N ILE A 22 -0.95 6.06 10.32
CA ILE A 22 -1.73 6.73 9.27
C ILE A 22 -3.19 6.33 9.45
N LYS A 23 -4.04 7.32 9.71
CA LYS A 23 -5.49 7.14 9.67
C LYS A 23 -5.97 7.30 8.24
N MET A 24 -6.83 6.41 7.78
CA MET A 24 -7.50 6.59 6.49
C MET A 24 -8.51 7.73 6.63
N GLY A 25 -8.34 8.77 5.82
CA GLY A 25 -9.22 9.95 5.81
C GLY A 25 -10.02 10.12 4.52
N ASP A 26 -9.67 9.39 3.46
CA ASP A 26 -10.40 9.44 2.19
C ASP A 26 -11.62 8.50 2.26
N PRO A 27 -12.85 8.98 1.99
CA PRO A 27 -14.05 8.15 2.01
C PRO A 27 -14.04 6.96 1.06
N ARG A 28 -13.22 6.98 -0.01
CA ARG A 28 -13.07 5.83 -0.93
C ARG A 28 -12.39 4.63 -0.26
N TRP A 29 -11.57 4.88 0.75
CA TRP A 29 -10.81 3.87 1.47
C TRP A 29 -11.00 4.06 2.98
N ASP A 30 -12.24 4.10 3.46
CA ASP A 30 -12.55 4.35 4.87
C ASP A 30 -12.04 3.21 5.79
N ALA A 31 -11.42 3.57 6.90
CA ALA A 31 -10.96 2.62 7.91
C ALA A 31 -12.11 1.79 8.51
N LYS A 32 -13.33 2.34 8.57
CA LYS A 32 -14.53 1.62 9.03
C LYS A 32 -14.90 0.45 8.12
N ASP A 33 -14.60 0.57 6.83
CA ASP A 33 -14.82 -0.49 5.84
C ASP A 33 -13.65 -1.48 5.78
N GLY A 34 -12.67 -1.34 6.68
CA GLY A 34 -11.53 -2.25 6.81
C GLY A 34 -10.29 -1.84 6.00
N TRP A 35 -10.26 -0.62 5.45
CA TRP A 35 -9.09 -0.13 4.73
C TRP A 35 -7.97 0.33 5.67
N VAL A 36 -6.73 -0.02 5.31
CA VAL A 36 -5.51 0.39 6.00
C VAL A 36 -4.46 0.84 4.99
N LYS A 37 -3.59 1.78 5.40
CA LYS A 37 -2.41 2.14 4.60
C LYS A 37 -1.29 1.14 4.85
N MET A 38 -0.73 0.62 3.77
CA MET A 38 0.32 -0.39 3.75
C MET A 38 1.63 0.22 3.23
N GLN A 39 2.74 -0.38 3.67
CA GLN A 39 4.08 -0.11 3.17
C GLN A 39 4.75 -1.42 2.79
N GLN A 40 5.27 -1.51 1.57
CA GLN A 40 6.08 -2.64 1.11
C GLN A 40 7.32 -2.10 0.42
N ILE A 41 8.49 -2.62 0.82
CA ILE A 41 9.76 -2.27 0.21
C ILE A 41 10.14 -3.42 -0.70
N VAL A 42 10.30 -3.14 -2.00
CA VAL A 42 10.70 -4.11 -3.01
C VAL A 42 12.01 -3.63 -3.62
N GLU A 43 13.11 -4.34 -3.38
CA GLU A 43 14.45 -4.00 -3.90
C GLU A 43 14.84 -2.51 -3.70
N GLY A 44 14.55 -1.97 -2.52
CA GLY A 44 14.82 -0.57 -2.16
C GLY A 44 13.76 0.45 -2.60
N VAL A 45 12.78 0.06 -3.41
CA VAL A 45 11.63 0.90 -3.77
C VAL A 45 10.56 0.78 -2.69
N ASN A 46 10.24 1.90 -2.05
CA ASN A 46 9.21 1.95 -1.01
C ASN A 46 7.86 2.28 -1.63
N VAL A 47 6.96 1.31 -1.64
CA VAL A 47 5.61 1.43 -2.20
C VAL A 47 4.60 1.52 -1.05
N HIS A 48 3.82 2.58 -1.06
CA HIS A 48 2.65 2.74 -0.20
C HIS A 48 1.40 2.39 -0.98
N TYR A 49 0.42 1.74 -0.35
CA TYR A 49 -0.86 1.39 -0.98
C TYR A 49 -1.97 1.27 0.05
N ALA A 50 -3.22 1.41 -0.37
CA ALA A 50 -4.39 1.07 0.45
C ALA A 50 -4.66 -0.44 0.33
N ARG A 51 -4.98 -1.11 1.44
CA ARG A 51 -5.44 -2.51 1.45
C ARG A 51 -6.68 -2.64 2.32
N ASN A 52 -7.71 -3.28 1.80
CA ASN A 52 -8.86 -3.68 2.59
C ASN A 52 -8.58 -5.04 3.23
N THR A 53 -8.57 -5.14 4.55
CA THR A 53 -8.26 -6.38 5.26
C THR A 53 -9.43 -7.37 5.28
N ALA A 54 -10.66 -6.90 5.03
CA ALA A 54 -11.84 -7.75 4.96
C ALA A 54 -11.99 -8.41 3.57
N THR A 55 -11.74 -7.67 2.48
CA THR A 55 -11.92 -8.17 1.11
C THR A 55 -10.60 -8.60 0.43
N GLY A 56 -9.45 -8.17 0.95
CA GLY A 56 -8.15 -8.38 0.33
C GLY A 56 -7.85 -7.41 -0.82
N ALA A 57 -8.77 -6.51 -1.17
CA ALA A 57 -8.59 -5.52 -2.23
C ALA A 57 -7.39 -4.59 -1.94
N VAL A 58 -6.72 -4.16 -3.01
CA VAL A 58 -5.60 -3.22 -2.95
C VAL A 58 -5.81 -2.09 -3.95
N ASP A 59 -5.43 -0.87 -3.56
CA ASP A 59 -5.62 0.34 -4.35
C ASP A 59 -4.61 1.44 -3.95
N ASP A 60 -4.67 2.62 -4.57
CA ASP A 60 -3.93 3.84 -4.19
C ASP A 60 -2.41 3.66 -4.02
N PHE A 61 -1.77 3.12 -5.06
CA PHE A 61 -0.34 2.86 -5.08
C PHE A 61 0.46 4.16 -5.27
N THR A 62 1.41 4.43 -4.37
CA THR A 62 2.29 5.59 -4.40
C THR A 62 3.73 5.18 -4.12
N PHE A 63 4.68 5.67 -4.92
CA PHE A 63 6.11 5.50 -4.67
C PHE A 63 6.62 6.58 -3.75
N VAL A 64 7.29 6.18 -2.67
CA VAL A 64 7.84 7.10 -1.68
C VAL A 64 9.35 7.09 -1.78
N THR A 65 9.91 8.04 -2.53
CA THR A 65 11.35 8.26 -2.55
C THR A 65 11.77 8.89 -1.23
N ARG A 66 12.67 8.23 -0.48
CA ARG A 66 13.39 8.91 0.58
C ARG A 66 14.42 9.85 -0.09
N ARG A 67 14.15 11.15 -0.07
CA ARG A 67 15.19 12.17 -0.27
C ARG A 67 15.93 12.41 1.03
#